data_AF-A0A660XEF7-F1
#
_entry.id   AF-A0A660XEF7-F1
#
_cell.length_a   1.000
_cell.length_b   1.000
_cell.length_c   1.000
_cell.angle_alpha   90.00
_cell.angle_beta   90.00
_cell.angle_gamma   90.00
#
_symmetry.space_group_name_H-M   'P 1'
#
loop_
_entity.id
_entity.type
_entity.pdbx_description
1 polymer ?
#
loop_
_entity_poly.entity_id
_entity_poly.type
_entity_poly.pdbx_seq_one_letter_code
_entity_poly.pdbx_strand_id
1 'polypeptide(L)'
;MPNQYEAIIEAFEVLGGVRTIEEIKNWVSRKYENRWKDFGTAMADMVPLSLGGNHSSSAPDRLRVLERVSKGKYSLLSQAYCKVPPKEKPVSHGTITIHREPTLYEVNSAIPLLGKAYNNIKQIINNAEITHDGILRSFKEAGWPTEVSLLGSYRCDAHKDGVVVEVESVDKSSVIDVLHRDLFRFLMLQRMGKLKVAILITRVSGGEVSLDKVRKDMELFGKHYEPPLLVLGIPLEKDM
;
A
#
# COMPACT_ATOMS: atom_id res chain seq x y z
N MET A 1 24.21 18.38 -21.47
CA MET A 1 23.29 17.31 -21.96
C MET A 1 22.20 17.14 -20.92
N PRO A 2 20.94 16.94 -21.34
CA PRO A 2 19.86 16.74 -20.39
C PRO A 2 20.04 15.43 -19.62
N ASN A 3 19.58 15.40 -18.36
CA ASN A 3 19.37 14.15 -17.63
C ASN A 3 18.06 13.46 -18.11
N GLN A 4 17.78 12.27 -17.59
CA GLN A 4 16.60 11.50 -18.02
C GLN A 4 15.28 12.24 -17.79
N TYR A 5 15.13 12.92 -16.65
CA TYR A 5 13.92 13.68 -16.33
C TYR A 5 13.74 14.86 -17.28
N GLU A 6 14.81 15.62 -17.55
CA GLU A 6 14.79 16.74 -18.50
C GLU A 6 14.42 16.28 -19.91
N ALA A 7 14.95 15.13 -20.36
CA ALA A 7 14.59 14.54 -21.64
C ALA A 7 13.12 14.06 -21.69
N ILE A 8 12.57 13.55 -20.58
CA ILE A 8 11.15 13.19 -20.46
C ILE A 8 10.26 14.44 -20.54
N ILE A 9 10.60 15.52 -19.83
CA ILE A 9 9.85 16.77 -19.86
C ILE A 9 9.78 17.30 -21.29
N GLU A 10 10.93 17.37 -21.97
CA GLU A 10 11.00 17.82 -23.35
C GLU A 10 10.15 16.94 -24.29
N ALA A 11 10.13 15.62 -24.08
CA ALA A 11 9.28 14.71 -24.84
C ALA A 11 7.79 15.05 -24.67
N PHE A 12 7.36 15.37 -23.45
CA PHE A 12 5.99 15.81 -23.17
C PHE A 12 5.67 17.17 -23.77
N GLU A 13 6.60 18.13 -23.73
CA GLU A 13 6.41 19.45 -24.32
C GLU A 13 6.26 19.36 -25.85
N VAL A 14 7.03 18.50 -26.51
CA VAL A 14 6.97 18.30 -27.96
C VAL A 14 5.76 17.46 -28.38
N LEU A 15 5.48 16.37 -27.67
CA LEU A 15 4.39 15.47 -28.04
C LEU A 15 3.03 15.99 -27.59
N GLY A 16 2.96 16.74 -26.49
CA GLY A 16 1.73 17.24 -25.88
C GLY A 16 0.80 16.16 -25.33
N GLY A 17 -0.23 16.57 -24.59
CA GLY A 17 -1.32 15.70 -24.14
C GLY A 17 -0.92 14.54 -23.23
N VAL A 18 -1.74 13.49 -23.23
CA VAL A 18 -1.51 12.27 -22.45
C VAL A 18 -0.65 11.29 -23.25
N ARG A 19 0.41 10.77 -22.65
CA ARG A 19 1.36 9.83 -23.28
C ARG A 19 1.60 8.61 -22.42
N THR A 20 1.82 7.50 -23.10
CA THR A 20 2.29 6.25 -22.51
C THR A 20 3.79 6.29 -22.24
N ILE A 21 4.27 5.46 -21.31
CA ILE A 21 5.70 5.27 -21.05
C ILE A 21 6.46 4.90 -22.34
N GLU A 22 5.87 4.05 -23.18
CA GLU A 22 6.51 3.56 -24.40
C GLU A 22 6.62 4.65 -25.48
N GLU A 23 5.61 5.53 -25.62
CA GLU A 23 5.69 6.69 -26.53
C GLU A 23 6.82 7.65 -26.12
N ILE A 24 6.92 7.95 -24.81
CA ILE A 24 7.98 8.81 -24.27
C ILE A 24 9.34 8.17 -24.48
N LYS A 25 9.51 6.90 -24.09
CA LYS A 25 10.74 6.14 -24.29
C LYS A 25 11.17 6.16 -25.77
N ASN A 26 10.26 5.85 -26.70
CA ASN A 26 10.59 5.80 -28.12
C ASN A 26 10.97 7.16 -28.70
N TRP A 27 10.38 8.26 -28.22
CA TRP A 27 10.80 9.60 -28.61
C TRP A 27 12.18 9.94 -28.05
N VAL A 28 12.39 9.74 -26.74
CA VAL A 28 13.66 10.04 -26.07
C VAL A 28 14.80 9.19 -26.64
N SER A 29 14.57 7.90 -26.86
CA SER A 29 15.53 6.97 -27.44
C SER A 29 15.97 7.35 -28.86
N ARG A 30 15.05 7.85 -29.70
CA ARG A 30 15.39 8.32 -31.05
C ARG A 30 16.21 9.60 -31.02
N LYS A 31 15.92 10.51 -30.10
CA LYS A 31 16.61 11.81 -30.00
C LYS A 31 17.97 11.70 -29.29
N TYR A 32 18.08 10.81 -28.31
CA TYR A 32 19.22 10.71 -27.39
C TYR A 32 19.89 9.33 -27.39
N GLU A 33 19.74 8.55 -28.47
CA GLU A 33 20.51 7.32 -28.72
C GLU A 33 20.41 6.25 -27.61
N ASN A 34 19.20 5.96 -27.11
CA ASN A 34 18.95 4.88 -26.12
C ASN A 34 19.78 4.94 -24.82
N ARG A 35 20.12 6.14 -24.34
CA ARG A 35 20.94 6.32 -23.12
C ARG A 35 20.31 5.84 -21.81
N TRP A 36 18.98 5.75 -21.76
CA TRP A 36 18.23 5.42 -20.54
C TRP A 36 17.32 4.21 -20.75
N LYS A 37 17.01 3.48 -19.66
CA LYS A 37 16.23 2.23 -19.71
C LYS A 37 14.92 2.30 -18.91
N ASP A 38 14.97 2.85 -17.70
CA ASP A 38 13.87 2.74 -16.72
C ASP A 38 12.92 3.93 -16.74
N PHE A 39 12.24 4.14 -17.87
CA PHE A 39 11.30 5.26 -18.02
C PHE A 39 10.07 5.16 -17.12
N GLY A 40 9.59 3.94 -16.83
CA GLY A 40 8.41 3.76 -15.97
C GLY A 40 8.63 4.26 -14.55
N THR A 41 9.76 3.88 -13.93
CA THR A 41 10.16 4.36 -12.60
C THR A 41 10.43 5.86 -12.64
N ALA A 42 11.21 6.33 -13.61
CA ALA A 42 11.53 7.76 -13.73
C ALA A 42 10.27 8.63 -13.85
N MET A 43 9.29 8.23 -14.66
CA MET A 43 8.03 8.97 -14.80
C MET A 43 7.15 8.89 -13.56
N ALA A 44 7.13 7.75 -12.84
CA ALA A 44 6.43 7.65 -11.56
C ALA A 44 7.04 8.56 -10.50
N ASP A 45 8.37 8.68 -10.49
CA ASP A 45 9.13 9.54 -9.59
C ASP A 45 8.93 11.03 -9.87
N MET A 46 8.55 11.38 -11.10
CA MET A 46 8.21 12.73 -11.54
C MET A 46 6.77 13.15 -11.19
N VAL A 47 6.02 12.35 -10.41
CA VAL A 47 4.69 12.76 -9.90
C VAL A 47 4.88 13.50 -8.56
N PRO A 48 4.28 14.69 -8.36
CA PRO A 48 4.27 15.36 -7.07
C PRO A 48 3.68 14.49 -5.96
N LEU A 49 4.17 14.66 -4.72
CA LEU A 49 3.59 14.00 -3.54
C LEU A 49 2.11 14.33 -3.36
N SER A 50 1.71 15.58 -3.66
CA SER A 50 0.31 16.03 -3.59
C SER A 50 -0.62 15.34 -4.59
N LEU A 51 -0.07 14.64 -5.59
CA LEU A 51 -0.80 13.89 -6.61
C LEU A 51 -0.55 12.38 -6.51
N GLY A 52 -0.09 11.90 -5.35
CA GLY A 52 0.17 10.48 -5.10
C GLY A 52 1.54 9.99 -5.61
N GLY A 53 2.51 10.88 -5.75
CA GLY A 53 3.90 10.52 -6.05
C GLY A 53 4.62 9.84 -4.88
N ASN A 54 5.73 9.17 -5.18
CA ASN A 54 6.49 8.39 -4.19
C ASN A 54 7.32 9.29 -3.25
N HIS A 55 7.24 9.02 -1.94
CA HIS A 55 8.06 9.68 -0.90
C HIS A 55 9.55 9.27 -0.95
N SER A 56 9.84 8.06 -1.44
CA SER A 56 11.19 7.51 -1.53
C SER A 56 11.96 7.93 -2.80
N SER A 57 11.31 8.64 -3.72
CA SER A 57 11.93 9.11 -4.97
C SER A 57 12.99 10.17 -4.69
N SER A 58 14.15 10.03 -5.35
CA SER A 58 15.24 11.01 -5.34
C SER A 58 15.06 12.14 -6.35
N ALA A 59 13.96 12.12 -7.13
CA ALA A 59 13.67 13.17 -8.11
C ALA A 59 13.45 14.52 -7.39
N PRO A 60 14.22 15.57 -7.76
CA PRO A 60 14.02 16.92 -7.23
C PRO A 60 12.60 17.42 -7.46
N ASP A 61 12.02 18.14 -6.50
CA ASP A 61 10.64 18.63 -6.57
C ASP A 61 10.35 19.43 -7.85
N ARG A 62 11.31 20.22 -8.33
CA ARG A 62 11.20 21.00 -9.58
C ARG A 62 11.03 20.15 -10.85
N LEU A 63 11.38 18.87 -10.80
CA LEU A 63 11.25 17.91 -11.90
C LEU A 63 10.02 17.00 -11.71
N ARG A 64 9.29 17.14 -10.61
CA ARG A 64 8.04 16.42 -10.35
C ARG A 64 6.88 17.15 -11.03
N VAL A 65 6.82 17.07 -12.35
CA VAL A 65 5.91 17.86 -13.20
C VAL A 65 4.89 17.03 -13.96
N LEU A 66 4.73 15.76 -13.61
CA LEU A 66 3.77 14.85 -14.26
C LEU A 66 2.57 14.56 -13.36
N GLU A 67 1.41 14.33 -13.97
CA GLU A 67 0.27 13.68 -13.33
C GLU A 67 0.07 12.28 -13.91
N ARG A 68 -0.33 11.32 -13.07
CA ARG A 68 -0.69 9.97 -13.53
C ARG A 68 -2.16 9.95 -13.91
N VAL A 69 -2.44 9.78 -15.20
CA VAL A 69 -3.82 9.71 -15.73
C VAL A 69 -4.40 8.31 -15.55
N SER A 70 -3.60 7.28 -15.82
CA SER A 70 -3.96 5.87 -15.64
C SER A 70 -2.68 5.00 -15.63
N LYS A 71 -2.81 3.69 -15.48
CA LYS A 71 -1.64 2.79 -15.47
C LYS A 71 -0.80 2.96 -16.73
N GLY A 72 0.44 3.41 -16.54
CA GLY A 72 1.41 3.64 -17.61
C GLY A 72 1.15 4.85 -18.51
N LYS A 73 0.21 5.73 -18.15
CA LYS A 73 -0.12 6.97 -18.90
C LYS A 73 -0.02 8.20 -18.01
N TYR A 74 0.62 9.24 -18.54
CA TYR A 74 0.92 10.47 -17.82
C TYR A 74 0.65 11.69 -18.70
N SER A 75 0.49 12.85 -18.08
CA SER A 75 0.45 14.17 -18.74
C SER A 75 1.37 15.14 -18.01
N LEU A 76 1.84 16.16 -18.73
CA LEU A 76 2.52 17.30 -18.12
C LEU A 76 1.50 18.15 -17.37
N LEU A 77 1.82 18.54 -16.14
CA LEU A 77 0.99 19.49 -15.40
C LEU A 77 0.90 20.80 -16.18
N SER A 78 -0.32 21.33 -16.34
CA SER A 78 -0.49 22.63 -16.99
C SER A 78 0.30 23.70 -16.23
N GLN A 79 0.89 24.67 -16.93
CA GLN A 79 1.70 25.73 -16.32
C GLN A 79 0.98 26.51 -15.20
N ALA A 80 -0.35 26.41 -15.11
CA ALA A 80 -1.14 26.93 -14.00
C ALA A 80 -0.81 26.27 -12.63
N TYR A 81 -0.31 25.03 -12.62
CA TYR A 81 0.04 24.31 -11.39
C TYR A 81 1.39 24.73 -10.79
N CYS A 82 2.31 25.32 -11.57
CA CYS A 82 3.64 25.72 -11.09
C CYS A 82 3.65 27.02 -10.26
N LYS A 83 2.49 27.66 -10.05
CA LYS A 83 2.36 28.88 -9.24
C LYS A 83 1.66 28.65 -7.90
N VAL A 84 1.34 27.42 -7.54
CA VAL A 84 0.75 27.14 -6.22
C VAL A 84 1.90 27.19 -5.21
N PRO A 85 1.96 28.19 -4.32
CA PRO A 85 2.95 28.18 -3.24
C PRO A 85 2.79 26.88 -2.44
N PRO A 86 3.87 26.33 -1.87
CA PRO A 86 3.80 25.13 -1.03
C PRO A 86 2.70 25.34 -0.01
N LYS A 87 1.65 24.50 -0.07
CA LYS A 87 0.51 24.59 0.84
C LYS A 87 1.07 24.62 2.26
N GLU A 88 0.78 25.70 2.98
CA GLU A 88 1.00 25.78 4.41
C GLU A 88 0.47 24.50 5.06
N LYS A 89 1.23 23.97 6.03
CA LYS A 89 0.87 22.74 6.75
C LYS A 89 -0.61 22.83 7.13
N PRO A 90 -1.45 21.87 6.73
CA PRO A 90 -2.86 21.93 7.03
C PRO A 90 -3.02 22.09 8.55
N VAL A 91 -3.68 23.19 8.93
CA VAL A 91 -4.15 23.42 10.29
C VAL A 91 -4.90 22.15 10.69
N SER A 92 -4.49 21.53 11.80
CA SER A 92 -5.08 20.29 12.30
C SER A 92 -6.56 20.52 12.59
N HIS A 93 -7.41 20.21 11.61
CA HIS A 93 -8.84 20.12 11.85
C HIS A 93 -9.02 18.92 12.76
N GLY A 94 -9.62 19.14 13.94
CA GLY A 94 -9.84 18.09 14.93
C GLY A 94 -10.44 16.86 14.25
N THR A 95 -9.68 15.77 14.23
CA THR A 95 -10.09 14.53 13.59
C THR A 95 -11.30 14.00 14.35
N ILE A 96 -12.48 14.08 13.75
CA ILE A 96 -13.67 13.42 14.30
C ILE A 96 -13.40 11.92 14.19
N THR A 97 -13.11 11.28 15.31
CA THR A 97 -12.92 9.83 15.39
C THR A 97 -14.28 9.16 15.22
N ILE A 98 -14.65 8.83 13.99
CA ILE A 98 -15.82 7.98 13.74
C ILE A 98 -15.43 6.56 14.18
N HIS A 99 -16.06 6.06 15.25
CA HIS A 99 -15.91 4.67 15.64
C HIS A 99 -16.48 3.77 14.56
N ARG A 100 -15.60 3.02 13.88
CA ARG A 100 -15.98 2.03 12.86
C ARG A 100 -15.65 0.65 13.38
N GLU A 101 -16.67 -0.15 13.64
CA GLU A 101 -16.44 -1.54 14.05
C GLU A 101 -15.97 -2.35 12.83
N PRO A 102 -14.79 -3.01 12.89
CA PRO A 102 -14.32 -3.84 11.80
C PRO A 102 -15.24 -5.05 11.59
N THR A 103 -15.54 -5.36 10.33
CA THR A 103 -16.16 -6.64 9.97
C THR A 103 -15.15 -7.77 10.18
N LEU A 104 -15.63 -8.94 10.62
CA LEU A 104 -14.76 -10.06 10.97
C LEU A 104 -15.05 -11.32 10.16
N TYR A 105 -14.01 -12.10 9.91
CA TYR A 105 -14.08 -13.46 9.40
C TYR A 105 -12.99 -14.30 10.06
N GLU A 106 -13.37 -15.49 10.55
CA GLU A 106 -12.53 -16.33 11.38
C GLU A 106 -12.32 -17.70 10.73
N VAL A 107 -11.09 -18.21 10.84
CA VAL A 107 -10.68 -19.55 10.40
C VAL A 107 -9.94 -20.23 11.55
N ASN A 108 -10.24 -21.51 11.79
CA ASN A 108 -9.59 -22.37 12.79
C ASN A 108 -9.53 -21.79 14.22
N SER A 109 -10.65 -21.21 14.68
CA SER A 109 -10.81 -20.73 16.07
C SER A 109 -9.76 -19.70 16.52
N ALA A 110 -9.39 -18.78 15.61
CA ALA A 110 -8.44 -17.71 15.88
C ALA A 110 -8.82 -16.80 17.07
N ILE A 111 -10.09 -16.45 17.24
CA ILE A 111 -10.55 -15.52 18.29
C ILE A 111 -10.36 -16.11 19.69
N PRO A 112 -10.80 -17.35 19.99
CA PRO A 112 -10.48 -18.01 21.25
C PRO A 112 -8.99 -18.07 21.56
N LEU A 113 -8.15 -18.30 20.54
CA LEU A 113 -6.69 -18.39 20.70
C LEU A 113 -6.04 -17.04 21.02
N LEU A 114 -6.61 -15.92 20.54
CA LEU A 114 -6.17 -14.57 20.86
C LEU A 114 -6.50 -14.19 22.32
N GLY A 115 -7.63 -14.66 22.85
CA GLY A 115 -8.06 -14.35 24.23
C GLY A 115 -8.12 -12.84 24.49
N LYS A 116 -7.43 -12.36 25.53
CA LYS A 116 -7.40 -10.92 25.88
C LYS A 116 -6.77 -10.03 24.81
N ALA A 117 -5.89 -10.58 23.96
CA ALA A 117 -5.23 -9.82 22.90
C ALA A 117 -6.23 -9.32 21.85
N TYR A 118 -7.35 -10.04 21.64
CA TYR A 118 -8.36 -9.66 20.66
C TYR A 118 -8.94 -8.26 20.91
N ASN A 119 -9.33 -7.96 22.16
CA ASN A 119 -9.89 -6.66 22.50
C ASN A 119 -8.86 -5.53 22.37
N ASN A 120 -7.60 -5.80 22.71
CA ASN A 120 -6.51 -4.85 22.52
C ASN A 120 -6.30 -4.53 21.03
N ILE A 121 -6.32 -5.54 20.17
CA ILE A 121 -6.18 -5.38 18.72
C ILE A 121 -7.35 -4.59 18.13
N LYS A 122 -8.59 -4.89 18.53
CA LYS A 122 -9.76 -4.07 18.13
C LYS A 122 -9.59 -2.61 18.54
N GLN A 123 -9.12 -2.35 19.76
CA GLN A 123 -8.91 -0.98 20.24
C GLN A 123 -7.81 -0.26 19.46
N ILE A 124 -6.71 -0.94 19.12
CA ILE A 124 -5.64 -0.39 18.28
C ILE A 124 -6.21 0.05 16.93
N ILE A 125 -6.93 -0.85 16.25
CA ILE A 125 -7.47 -0.60 14.91
C ILE A 125 -8.53 0.52 14.94
N ASN A 126 -9.41 0.53 15.94
CA ASN A 126 -10.46 1.54 16.07
C ASN A 126 -9.93 2.96 16.29
N ASN A 127 -8.71 3.09 16.84
CA ASN A 127 -8.08 4.37 17.11
C ASN A 127 -7.06 4.77 16.02
N ALA A 128 -6.81 3.91 15.04
CA ALA A 128 -5.83 4.14 14.00
C ALA A 128 -6.37 5.01 12.86
N GLU A 129 -5.47 5.75 12.24
CA GLU A 129 -5.73 6.32 10.91
C GLU A 129 -5.82 5.15 9.90
N ILE A 130 -6.83 5.15 9.01
CA ILE A 130 -7.13 4.03 8.08
C ILE A 130 -6.18 4.09 6.85
N THR A 131 -4.90 4.14 7.14
CA THR A 131 -3.79 4.00 6.21
C THR A 131 -2.89 2.88 6.72
N HIS A 132 -2.09 2.29 5.85
CA HIS A 132 -1.10 1.29 6.24
C HIS A 132 -0.22 1.79 7.39
N ASP A 133 0.40 2.95 7.19
CA ASP A 133 1.32 3.56 8.17
C ASP A 133 0.61 4.01 9.44
N GLY A 134 -0.66 4.43 9.34
CA GLY A 134 -1.50 4.79 10.47
C GLY A 134 -1.71 3.60 11.41
N ILE A 135 -2.11 2.46 10.85
CA ILE A 135 -2.31 1.22 11.60
C ILE A 135 -1.00 0.72 12.20
N LEU A 136 0.08 0.67 11.41
CA LEU A 136 1.40 0.27 11.91
C LEU A 136 1.87 1.14 13.07
N ARG A 137 1.68 2.46 12.98
CA ARG A 137 2.01 3.40 14.05
C ARG A 137 1.23 3.08 15.32
N SER A 138 -0.08 2.82 15.22
CA SER A 138 -0.90 2.48 16.38
C SER A 138 -0.49 1.14 17.03
N PHE A 139 -0.09 0.13 16.24
CA PHE A 139 0.48 -1.10 16.80
C PHE A 139 1.80 -0.82 17.55
N LYS A 140 2.69 -0.03 16.96
CA LYS A 140 3.95 0.36 17.57
C LYS A 140 3.75 1.11 18.89
N GLU A 141 2.83 2.06 18.93
CA GLU A 141 2.45 2.82 20.13
C GLU A 141 1.86 1.92 21.23
N ALA A 142 1.15 0.86 20.84
CA ALA A 142 0.65 -0.17 21.76
C ALA A 142 1.72 -1.20 22.19
N GLY A 143 2.99 -0.95 21.87
CA GLY A 143 4.12 -1.82 22.25
C GLY A 143 4.15 -3.14 21.49
N TRP A 144 3.75 -3.13 20.22
CA TRP A 144 3.99 -4.22 19.29
C TRP A 144 5.23 -3.90 18.43
N PRO A 145 6.24 -4.78 18.40
CA PRO A 145 7.29 -4.73 17.39
C PRO A 145 6.71 -4.72 15.97
N THR A 146 7.11 -3.75 15.15
CA THR A 146 6.71 -3.62 13.74
C THR A 146 7.87 -3.93 12.81
N GLU A 147 7.57 -4.32 11.56
CA GLU A 147 8.58 -4.65 10.54
C GLU A 147 9.56 -5.74 11.02
N VAL A 148 9.02 -6.82 11.57
CA VAL A 148 9.81 -7.87 12.24
C VAL A 148 10.22 -8.96 11.23
N SER A 149 11.50 -9.31 11.20
CA SER A 149 11.99 -10.42 10.38
C SER A 149 11.61 -11.77 10.98
N LEU A 150 10.68 -12.49 10.34
CA LEU A 150 10.28 -13.82 10.81
C LEU A 150 10.71 -14.96 9.85
N LEU A 151 10.88 -14.66 8.56
CA LEU A 151 11.24 -15.64 7.51
C LEU A 151 12.16 -15.00 6.46
N GLY A 152 13.49 -15.09 6.66
CA GLY A 152 14.46 -14.55 5.72
C GLY A 152 14.32 -13.03 5.51
N SER A 153 14.13 -12.59 4.28
CA SER A 153 13.92 -11.17 3.94
C SER A 153 12.51 -10.66 4.22
N TYR A 154 11.53 -11.55 4.46
CA TYR A 154 10.18 -11.13 4.82
C TYR A 154 10.17 -10.43 6.18
N ARG A 155 9.45 -9.31 6.20
CA ARG A 155 9.15 -8.47 7.36
C ARG A 155 7.64 -8.50 7.53
N CYS A 156 7.16 -8.91 8.70
CA CYS A 156 5.76 -8.80 9.03
C CYS A 156 5.47 -7.42 9.62
N ASP A 157 4.26 -6.92 9.36
CA ASP A 157 3.85 -5.57 9.74
C ASP A 157 3.87 -5.35 11.25
N ALA A 158 3.28 -6.28 12.02
CA ALA A 158 3.43 -6.31 13.47
C ALA A 158 3.46 -7.74 14.03
N HIS A 159 4.19 -7.93 15.13
CA HIS A 159 4.28 -9.24 15.78
C HIS A 159 4.41 -9.15 17.29
N LYS A 160 3.64 -9.96 18.03
CA LYS A 160 3.72 -10.08 19.49
C LYS A 160 3.22 -11.44 19.97
N ASP A 161 3.99 -12.12 20.81
CA ASP A 161 3.61 -13.38 21.46
C ASP A 161 3.05 -14.46 20.50
N GLY A 162 3.66 -14.57 19.31
CA GLY A 162 3.23 -15.50 18.26
C GLY A 162 2.01 -15.05 17.47
N VAL A 163 1.47 -13.86 17.72
CA VAL A 163 0.46 -13.23 16.87
C VAL A 163 1.18 -12.42 15.80
N VAL A 164 0.89 -12.72 14.53
CA VAL A 164 1.41 -11.99 13.36
C VAL A 164 0.28 -11.20 12.74
N VAL A 165 0.53 -9.93 12.44
CA VAL A 165 -0.41 -9.03 11.78
C VAL A 165 0.16 -8.62 10.44
N GLU A 166 -0.67 -8.65 9.40
CA GLU A 166 -0.42 -8.05 8.07
C GLU A 166 -1.55 -7.05 7.75
N VAL A 167 -1.20 -5.93 7.13
CA VAL A 167 -2.07 -4.81 6.78
C VAL A 167 -2.07 -4.64 5.26
N GLU A 168 -3.14 -5.09 4.61
CA GLU A 168 -3.18 -5.15 3.16
C GLU A 168 -3.71 -3.89 2.49
N SER A 169 -2.79 -3.11 1.92
CA SER A 169 -3.06 -1.82 1.24
C SER A 169 -2.84 -1.82 -0.28
N VAL A 170 -2.60 -2.99 -0.90
CA VAL A 170 -2.14 -3.05 -2.30
C VAL A 170 -3.20 -2.60 -3.32
N ASP A 171 -2.78 -1.69 -4.21
CA ASP A 171 -3.57 -1.15 -5.30
C ASP A 171 -3.39 -1.96 -6.61
N LYS A 172 -4.36 -2.85 -6.85
CA LYS A 172 -4.82 -3.29 -8.19
C LYS A 172 -3.95 -4.21 -9.04
N SER A 173 -2.63 -4.32 -8.90
CA SER A 173 -1.87 -5.12 -9.88
C SER A 173 -1.71 -6.61 -9.54
N SER A 174 -1.87 -7.04 -8.29
CA SER A 174 -2.00 -8.47 -7.97
C SER A 174 -2.55 -8.77 -6.58
N VAL A 175 -3.83 -8.49 -6.38
CA VAL A 175 -4.55 -8.78 -5.12
C VAL A 175 -4.46 -10.26 -4.74
N ILE A 176 -4.52 -11.14 -5.74
CA ILE A 176 -4.47 -12.60 -5.56
C ILE A 176 -3.06 -13.00 -5.11
N ASP A 177 -2.01 -12.53 -5.78
CA ASP A 177 -0.64 -12.93 -5.42
C ASP A 177 -0.28 -12.43 -4.03
N VAL A 178 -0.73 -11.24 -3.65
CA VAL A 178 -0.50 -10.67 -2.32
C VAL A 178 -1.18 -11.52 -1.25
N LEU A 179 -2.49 -11.76 -1.38
CA LEU A 179 -3.22 -12.56 -0.40
C LEU A 179 -2.63 -13.97 -0.26
N HIS A 180 -2.39 -14.67 -1.38
CA HIS A 180 -1.88 -16.05 -1.35
C HIS A 180 -0.46 -16.12 -0.80
N ARG A 181 0.36 -15.11 -1.08
CA ARG A 181 1.70 -14.98 -0.51
C ARG A 181 1.64 -14.87 1.02
N ASP A 182 0.74 -14.06 1.56
CA ASP A 182 0.66 -13.87 3.02
C ASP A 182 0.06 -15.09 3.71
N LEU A 183 -0.95 -15.72 3.12
CA LEU A 183 -1.46 -17.02 3.57
C LEU A 183 -0.37 -18.11 3.56
N PHE A 184 0.44 -18.17 2.51
CA PHE A 184 1.56 -19.11 2.42
C PHE A 184 2.63 -18.81 3.49
N ARG A 185 2.95 -17.55 3.73
CA ARG A 185 3.88 -17.14 4.80
C ARG A 185 3.34 -17.56 6.17
N PHE A 186 2.06 -17.38 6.45
CA PHE A 186 1.46 -17.83 7.71
C PHE A 186 1.58 -19.34 7.89
N LEU A 187 1.34 -20.12 6.84
CA LEU A 187 1.56 -21.57 6.86
C LEU A 187 3.01 -21.91 7.22
N MET A 188 3.99 -21.26 6.58
CA MET A 188 5.41 -21.47 6.88
C MET A 188 5.77 -21.09 8.32
N LEU A 189 5.30 -19.94 8.81
CA LEU A 189 5.54 -19.50 10.18
C LEU A 189 4.93 -20.44 11.23
N GLN A 190 3.75 -21.01 10.95
CA GLN A 190 3.15 -22.02 11.81
C GLN A 190 4.00 -23.27 11.88
N ARG A 191 4.48 -23.78 10.73
CA ARG A 191 5.38 -24.95 10.67
C ARG A 191 6.70 -24.72 11.39
N MET A 192 7.16 -23.47 11.48
CA MET A 192 8.35 -23.09 12.22
C MET A 192 8.10 -22.85 13.72
N GLY A 193 6.85 -23.00 14.20
CA GLY A 193 6.49 -22.70 15.60
C GLY A 193 6.54 -21.22 15.95
N LYS A 194 6.52 -20.32 14.95
CA LYS A 194 6.58 -18.87 15.13
C LYS A 194 5.20 -18.19 15.06
N LEU A 195 4.17 -18.93 14.65
CA LEU A 195 2.81 -18.43 14.52
C LEU A 195 1.85 -19.22 15.42
N LYS A 196 1.16 -18.48 16.29
CA LYS A 196 0.00 -18.92 17.06
C LYS A 196 -1.30 -18.52 16.37
N VAL A 197 -1.41 -17.25 15.95
CA VAL A 197 -2.57 -16.72 15.21
C VAL A 197 -2.08 -15.70 14.19
N ALA A 198 -2.57 -15.80 12.96
CA ALA A 198 -2.42 -14.77 11.94
C ALA A 198 -3.60 -13.80 11.98
N ILE A 199 -3.33 -12.52 11.76
CA ILE A 199 -4.32 -11.47 11.60
C ILE A 199 -4.07 -10.77 10.27
N LEU A 200 -5.12 -10.70 9.44
CA LEU A 200 -5.10 -10.00 8.17
C LEU A 200 -6.05 -8.82 8.23
N ILE A 201 -5.52 -7.60 8.15
CA ILE A 201 -6.31 -6.36 8.12
C ILE A 201 -6.49 -5.96 6.66
N THR A 202 -7.73 -5.78 6.22
CA THR A 202 -8.09 -5.53 4.82
C THR A 202 -8.88 -4.22 4.67
N ARG A 203 -9.00 -3.74 3.43
CA ARG A 203 -9.68 -2.47 3.07
C ARG A 203 -9.11 -1.22 3.78
N VAL A 204 -7.80 -1.14 3.97
CA VAL A 204 -7.15 0.16 4.23
C VAL A 204 -7.21 1.03 2.97
N SER A 205 -7.17 2.36 3.14
CA SER A 205 -7.31 3.32 2.04
C SER A 205 -6.41 2.96 0.84
N GLY A 206 -7.01 2.80 -0.35
CA GLY A 206 -6.31 2.42 -1.59
C GLY A 206 -6.20 0.92 -1.85
N GLY A 207 -6.43 0.06 -0.86
CA GLY A 207 -6.31 -1.39 -0.99
C GLY A 207 -7.50 -2.06 -1.68
N GLU A 208 -7.22 -3.01 -2.58
CA GLU A 208 -8.24 -3.82 -3.24
C GLU A 208 -8.53 -5.17 -2.56
N VAL A 209 -7.70 -5.58 -1.58
CA VAL A 209 -7.97 -6.77 -0.77
C VAL A 209 -9.16 -6.47 0.13
N SER A 210 -10.22 -7.27 -0.01
CA SER A 210 -11.42 -7.18 0.83
C SER A 210 -11.67 -8.45 1.59
N LEU A 211 -12.35 -8.33 2.73
CA LEU A 211 -12.80 -9.48 3.51
C LEU A 211 -13.60 -10.49 2.67
N ASP A 212 -14.45 -10.03 1.74
CA ASP A 212 -15.20 -10.93 0.86
C ASP A 212 -14.32 -11.74 -0.10
N LYS A 213 -13.19 -11.16 -0.56
CA LYS A 213 -12.23 -11.89 -1.40
C LYS A 213 -11.54 -12.98 -0.57
N VAL A 214 -11.09 -12.63 0.64
CA VAL A 214 -10.47 -13.61 1.56
C VAL A 214 -11.47 -14.73 1.90
N ARG A 215 -12.74 -14.40 2.14
CA ARG A 215 -13.79 -15.39 2.40
C ARG A 215 -13.97 -16.34 1.22
N LYS A 216 -14.11 -15.84 -0.01
CA LYS A 216 -14.24 -16.67 -1.22
C LYS A 216 -13.06 -17.62 -1.41
N ASP A 217 -11.85 -17.13 -1.16
CA ASP A 217 -10.64 -17.93 -1.22
C ASP A 217 -10.66 -19.04 -0.16
N MET A 218 -11.04 -18.72 1.07
CA MET A 218 -11.17 -19.70 2.16
C MET A 218 -12.32 -20.68 1.96
N GLU A 219 -13.39 -20.33 1.25
CA GLU A 219 -14.44 -21.28 0.84
C GLU A 219 -13.89 -22.34 -0.12
N LEU A 220 -12.92 -21.98 -0.98
CA LEU A 220 -12.33 -22.88 -1.96
C LEU A 220 -11.26 -23.80 -1.35
N PHE A 221 -10.34 -23.27 -0.55
CA PHE A 221 -9.21 -24.03 -0.02
C PHE A 221 -9.08 -24.06 1.50
N GLY A 222 -9.97 -23.41 2.24
CA GLY A 222 -9.87 -23.28 3.71
C GLY A 222 -9.84 -24.61 4.45
N LYS A 223 -10.44 -25.68 3.89
CA LYS A 223 -10.34 -27.04 4.45
C LYS A 223 -8.90 -27.60 4.48
N HIS A 224 -8.00 -27.02 3.71
CA HIS A 224 -6.58 -27.36 3.66
C HIS A 224 -5.69 -26.29 4.33
N TYR A 225 -6.29 -25.19 4.78
CA TYR A 225 -5.59 -24.11 5.45
C TYR A 225 -5.57 -24.39 6.96
N GLU A 226 -4.39 -24.66 7.50
CA GLU A 226 -4.19 -25.03 8.91
C GLU A 226 -4.00 -23.84 9.88
N PRO A 227 -3.38 -22.70 9.49
CA PRO A 227 -3.16 -21.62 10.44
C PRO A 227 -4.47 -21.04 11.00
N PRO A 228 -4.55 -20.76 12.31
CA PRO A 228 -5.59 -19.89 12.84
C PRO A 228 -5.46 -18.50 12.23
N LEU A 229 -6.53 -18.03 11.60
CA LEU A 229 -6.56 -16.75 10.90
C LEU A 229 -7.79 -15.94 11.32
N LEU A 230 -7.55 -14.68 11.68
CA LEU A 230 -8.57 -13.67 11.87
C LEU A 230 -8.43 -12.61 10.78
N VAL A 231 -9.49 -12.36 10.02
CA VAL A 231 -9.53 -11.30 9.02
C VAL A 231 -10.40 -10.16 9.54
N LEU A 232 -9.87 -8.94 9.51
CA LEU A 232 -10.55 -7.72 9.93
C LEU A 232 -10.71 -6.80 8.72
N GLY A 233 -11.95 -6.59 8.28
CA GLY A 233 -12.28 -5.67 7.18
C GLY A 233 -12.70 -4.32 7.72
N ILE A 234 -11.90 -3.28 7.45
CA ILE A 234 -12.19 -1.91 7.87
C ILE A 234 -13.20 -1.28 6.89
N PRO A 235 -14.36 -0.77 7.35
CA PRO A 235 -15.33 -0.13 6.46
C PRO A 235 -14.83 1.25 6.01
N LEU A 236 -14.97 1.52 4.71
CA LEU A 236 -14.62 2.82 4.13
C LEU A 236 -15.79 3.79 4.29
N GLU A 237 -15.53 5.10 4.26
CA GLU A 237 -16.58 6.13 4.40
C GLU A 237 -17.71 6.01 3.39
N LYS A 238 -17.41 5.46 2.21
CA LYS A 238 -18.40 5.25 1.15
C LYS A 238 -19.33 4.05 1.42
N ASP A 239 -19.03 3.25 2.44
CA ASP A 239 -19.80 2.07 2.83
C ASP A 239 -20.82 2.39 3.96
N MET A 240 -20.78 3.60 4.53
CA MET A 240 -21.70 4.09 5.58
C MET A 240 -22.73 5.06 5.01
#